data_AF-A0A427XMS4-F1
#
_entry.id   AF-A0A427XMS4-F1
#
_cell.length_a   1.000
_cell.length_b   1.000
_cell.length_c   1.000
_cell.angle_alpha   90.00
_cell.angle_beta   90.00
_cell.angle_gamma   90.00
#
_symmetry.space_group_name_H-M   'P 1'
#
loop_
_entity.id
_entity.type
_entity.pdbx_description
1 polymer ?
#
loop_
_entity_poly.entity_id
_entity_poly.type
_entity_poly.pdbx_seq_one_letter_code
_entity_poly.pdbx_strand_id
1 'polypeptide(L)'
;MTVQDPTTPLPTLLDHIVTAAPEQAGVLTATVRDLSLAVEWQQLRPLVLPGTQWAVIVGRKRAGDPLRAVLPLPFHTNSLTPPELKSIFSALETLTVQSLPEPLPPLAATPEQLREELARRTVDKETEGHGDEETASELAPLAEAKTIAEELVFDKDTLYVAIGATDSTVVYYKLSRGIKKPADIPDE
;
A
#
# COMPACT_ATOMS: atom_id res chain seq x y z
N MET A 1 -6.17 19.45 9.17
CA MET A 1 -5.26 18.29 9.04
C MET A 1 -5.55 17.40 10.23
N THR A 2 -6.36 16.37 10.02
CA THR A 2 -6.82 15.48 11.09
C THR A 2 -5.84 14.32 11.14
N VAL A 3 -5.02 14.23 12.19
CA VAL A 3 -4.11 13.11 12.39
C VAL A 3 -4.96 11.85 12.52
N GLN A 4 -4.87 10.93 11.56
CA GLN A 4 -5.62 9.67 11.60
C GLN A 4 -5.14 8.85 12.80
N ASP A 5 -6.09 8.43 13.64
CA ASP A 5 -5.81 7.54 14.77
C ASP A 5 -5.32 6.18 14.23
N PRO A 6 -4.15 5.68 14.66
CA PRO A 6 -3.60 4.40 14.20
C PRO A 6 -4.49 3.20 14.51
N THR A 7 -5.52 3.37 15.35
CA THR A 7 -6.51 2.33 15.67
C THR A 7 -7.75 2.34 14.76
N THR A 8 -7.84 3.28 13.82
CA THR A 8 -9.00 3.39 12.91
C THR A 8 -9.11 2.11 12.07
N PRO A 9 -10.23 1.39 12.15
CA PRO A 9 -10.37 0.13 11.43
C PRO A 9 -10.40 0.38 9.92
N LEU A 10 -9.75 -0.51 9.16
CA LEU A 10 -9.62 -0.38 7.70
C LEU A 10 -10.96 -0.11 6.96
N PRO A 11 -12.10 -0.74 7.30
CA PRO A 11 -13.38 -0.42 6.67
C PRO A 11 -13.76 1.05 6.76
N THR A 12 -13.48 1.71 7.89
CA THR A 12 -13.76 3.14 8.07
C THR A 12 -12.86 4.02 7.22
N LEU A 13 -11.58 3.64 7.05
CA LEU A 13 -10.65 4.35 6.18
C LEU A 13 -11.05 4.28 4.70
N LEU A 14 -11.65 3.15 4.29
CA LEU A 14 -12.07 2.91 2.91
C LEU A 14 -13.52 3.32 2.60
N ASP A 15 -14.30 3.74 3.60
CA ASP A 15 -15.76 3.94 3.49
C ASP A 15 -16.17 4.86 2.32
N HIS A 16 -15.48 5.99 2.17
CA HIS A 16 -15.73 6.94 1.08
C HIS A 16 -15.45 6.35 -0.31
N ILE A 17 -14.47 5.45 -0.44
CA ILE A 17 -14.10 4.79 -1.70
C ILE A 17 -15.07 3.66 -2.00
N VAL A 18 -15.41 2.86 -0.98
CA VAL A 18 -16.38 1.78 -1.08
C VAL A 18 -17.75 2.33 -1.49
N THR A 19 -18.14 3.49 -0.94
CA THR A 19 -19.38 4.17 -1.32
C THR A 19 -19.36 4.63 -2.78
N ALA A 20 -18.20 5.10 -3.28
CA ALA A 20 -18.06 5.59 -4.65
C ALA A 20 -17.86 4.48 -5.69
N ALA A 21 -17.27 3.35 -5.31
CA ALA A 21 -16.97 2.19 -6.16
C ALA A 21 -17.42 0.87 -5.51
N PRO A 22 -18.73 0.67 -5.30
CA PRO A 22 -19.27 -0.46 -4.53
C PRO A 22 -18.94 -1.82 -5.15
N GLU A 23 -18.84 -1.90 -6.49
CA GLU A 23 -18.50 -3.14 -7.20
C GLU A 23 -17.10 -3.66 -6.86
N GLN A 24 -16.19 -2.76 -6.45
CA GLN A 24 -14.82 -3.11 -6.07
C GLN A 24 -14.66 -3.32 -4.57
N ALA A 25 -15.68 -3.06 -3.74
CA ALA A 25 -15.52 -2.96 -2.28
C ALA A 25 -14.84 -4.16 -1.61
N GLY A 26 -15.30 -5.37 -1.96
CA GLY A 26 -14.75 -6.62 -1.41
C GLY A 26 -13.30 -6.84 -1.83
N VAL A 27 -13.03 -6.78 -3.14
CA VAL A 27 -11.69 -7.00 -3.69
C VAL A 27 -10.71 -5.89 -3.31
N LEU A 28 -11.16 -4.64 -3.19
CA LEU A 28 -10.38 -3.50 -2.71
C LEU A 28 -9.85 -3.77 -1.31
N THR A 29 -10.73 -4.17 -0.39
CA THR A 29 -10.35 -4.46 1.00
C THR A 29 -9.36 -5.63 1.07
N ALA A 30 -9.60 -6.70 0.31
CA ALA A 30 -8.70 -7.84 0.23
C ALA A 30 -7.32 -7.43 -0.35
N THR A 31 -7.32 -6.64 -1.43
CA THR A 31 -6.10 -6.17 -2.08
C THR A 31 -5.29 -5.24 -1.17
N VAL A 32 -5.93 -4.33 -0.42
CA VAL A 32 -5.22 -3.48 0.54
C VAL A 32 -4.53 -4.32 1.61
N ARG A 33 -5.22 -5.34 2.15
CA ARG A 33 -4.64 -6.26 3.14
C ARG A 33 -3.50 -7.07 2.57
N ASP A 34 -3.68 -7.66 1.39
CA ASP A 34 -2.66 -8.46 0.74
C ASP A 34 -1.42 -7.63 0.40
N LEU A 35 -1.61 -6.45 -0.21
CA LEU A 35 -0.53 -5.51 -0.49
C LEU A 35 0.20 -5.11 0.79
N SER A 36 -0.51 -4.78 1.87
CA SER A 36 0.11 -4.31 3.11
C SER A 36 0.79 -5.41 3.92
N LEU A 37 0.23 -6.63 3.96
CA LEU A 37 0.60 -7.66 4.93
C LEU A 37 1.37 -8.83 4.29
N ALA A 38 1.08 -9.16 3.02
CA ALA A 38 1.72 -10.28 2.34
C ALA A 38 2.78 -9.81 1.33
N VAL A 39 2.47 -8.77 0.54
CA VAL A 39 3.40 -8.22 -0.46
C VAL A 39 4.28 -7.10 0.11
N GLU A 40 3.94 -6.60 1.31
CA GLU A 40 4.66 -5.55 2.06
C GLU A 40 4.86 -4.25 1.27
N TRP A 41 3.88 -3.87 0.44
CA TRP A 41 3.85 -2.55 -0.17
C TRP A 41 3.66 -1.46 0.88
N GLN A 42 4.33 -0.35 0.64
CA GLN A 42 4.35 0.81 1.50
C GLN A 42 3.62 1.98 0.86
N GLN A 43 3.22 2.94 1.70
CA GLN A 43 2.57 4.18 1.29
C GLN A 43 1.32 3.94 0.43
N LEU A 44 0.48 2.98 0.84
CA LEU A 44 -0.75 2.64 0.14
C LEU A 44 -1.73 3.82 0.20
N ARG A 45 -2.18 4.28 -0.96
CA ARG A 45 -3.06 5.43 -1.15
C ARG A 45 -4.25 4.99 -2.02
N PRO A 46 -5.29 4.42 -1.41
CA PRO A 46 -6.53 4.15 -2.12
C PRO A 46 -7.18 5.46 -2.57
N LEU A 47 -7.68 5.49 -3.81
CA LEU A 47 -8.45 6.61 -4.34
C LEU A 47 -9.40 6.15 -5.45
N VAL A 48 -10.40 6.97 -5.75
CA VAL A 48 -11.21 6.86 -6.96
C VAL A 48 -10.54 7.67 -8.07
N LEU A 49 -10.35 7.08 -9.24
CA LEU A 49 -9.74 7.75 -10.38
C LEU A 49 -10.69 8.82 -10.95
N PRO A 50 -10.23 10.08 -11.09
CA PRO A 50 -11.06 11.17 -11.62
C PRO A 50 -11.63 10.84 -13.00
N GLY A 51 -12.91 11.13 -13.20
CA GLY A 51 -13.59 10.90 -14.49
C GLY A 51 -13.87 9.43 -14.80
N THR A 52 -13.69 8.53 -13.83
CA THR A 52 -14.01 7.11 -13.97
C THR A 52 -14.79 6.60 -12.76
N GLN A 53 -15.32 5.39 -12.86
CA GLN A 53 -15.94 4.66 -11.74
C GLN A 53 -14.95 3.79 -10.97
N TRP A 54 -13.67 3.80 -11.36
CA TRP A 54 -12.67 2.85 -10.87
C TRP A 54 -11.91 3.37 -9.66
N ALA A 55 -11.89 2.58 -8.59
CA ALA A 55 -10.97 2.73 -7.48
C ALA A 55 -9.63 2.04 -7.78
N VAL A 56 -8.54 2.69 -7.38
CA VAL A 56 -7.18 2.13 -7.45
C VAL A 56 -6.46 2.34 -6.13
N ILE A 57 -5.41 1.55 -5.91
CA ILE A 57 -4.47 1.71 -4.80
C ILE A 57 -3.13 2.14 -5.40
N VAL A 58 -2.63 3.31 -5.03
CA VAL A 58 -1.28 3.75 -5.42
C VAL A 58 -0.32 3.45 -4.27
N GLY A 59 0.81 2.83 -4.56
CA GLY A 59 1.83 2.52 -3.55
C GLY A 59 3.14 2.07 -4.18
N ARG A 60 4.11 1.68 -3.36
CA ARG A 60 5.40 1.16 -3.84
C ARG A 60 5.81 -0.08 -3.06
N LYS A 61 6.53 -0.99 -3.72
CA LYS A 61 6.99 -2.23 -3.09
C LYS A 61 8.19 -2.00 -2.16
N ARG A 62 9.11 -1.09 -2.53
CA ARG A 62 10.33 -0.75 -1.77
C ARG A 62 10.53 0.76 -1.78
N ALA A 63 11.37 1.26 -0.87
CA ALA A 63 11.66 2.69 -0.76
C ALA A 63 12.12 3.31 -2.10
N GLY A 64 13.05 2.68 -2.81
CA GLY A 64 13.54 3.17 -4.11
C GLY A 64 12.68 2.82 -5.33
N ASP A 65 11.55 2.11 -5.16
CA ASP A 65 10.66 1.81 -6.28
C ASP A 65 9.73 3.00 -6.56
N PRO A 66 9.38 3.28 -7.82
CA PRO A 66 8.37 4.28 -8.13
C PRO A 66 7.01 3.85 -7.57
N LEU A 67 6.17 4.83 -7.27
CA LEU A 67 4.76 4.59 -7.02
C LEU A 67 4.14 3.96 -8.27
N ARG A 68 3.28 2.96 -8.07
CA ARG A 68 2.54 2.27 -9.13
C ARG A 68 1.09 2.10 -8.70
N ALA A 69 0.19 2.08 -9.68
CA ALA A 69 -1.22 1.86 -9.44
C ALA A 69 -1.55 0.37 -9.46
N VAL A 70 -2.46 -0.04 -8.57
CA VAL A 70 -3.08 -1.36 -8.52
C VAL A 70 -4.59 -1.17 -8.66
N LEU A 71 -5.20 -1.83 -9.64
CA LEU A 71 -6.63 -1.86 -9.89
C LEU A 71 -7.23 -3.16 -9.33
N PRO A 72 -8.01 -3.11 -8.23
CA PRO A 72 -8.72 -4.28 -7.71
C PRO A 72 -9.89 -4.66 -8.62
N LEU A 73 -9.95 -5.89 -9.11
CA LEU A 73 -11.03 -6.40 -9.96
C LEU A 73 -11.63 -7.70 -9.40
N PRO A 74 -12.96 -7.78 -9.23
CA PRO A 74 -13.60 -9.04 -8.86
C PRO A 74 -13.53 -10.05 -10.01
N PHE A 75 -13.22 -11.31 -9.72
CA PHE A 75 -13.14 -12.38 -10.74
C PHE A 75 -14.41 -12.58 -11.58
N HIS A 76 -15.57 -12.23 -11.03
CA HIS A 76 -16.87 -12.37 -11.69
C HIS A 76 -17.28 -11.15 -12.52
N THR A 77 -16.45 -10.10 -12.58
CA THR A 77 -16.73 -8.95 -13.46
C THR A 77 -16.25 -9.23 -14.88
N ASN A 78 -17.16 -9.17 -15.85
CA ASN A 78 -16.89 -9.35 -17.28
C ASN A 78 -16.34 -8.08 -17.96
N SER A 79 -15.91 -7.06 -17.23
CA SER A 79 -15.88 -5.70 -17.80
C SER A 79 -14.69 -4.87 -17.32
N LEU A 80 -13.48 -5.30 -17.69
CA LEU A 80 -12.43 -4.34 -18.02
C LEU A 80 -12.32 -4.26 -19.54
N THR A 81 -13.15 -3.42 -20.14
CA THR A 81 -13.17 -3.24 -21.60
C THR A 81 -12.00 -2.37 -22.07
N PRO A 82 -11.57 -2.47 -23.35
CA PRO A 82 -10.51 -1.61 -23.86
C PRO A 82 -10.77 -0.09 -23.70
N PRO A 83 -12.00 0.44 -23.89
CA PRO A 83 -12.29 1.84 -23.61
C PRO A 83 -12.14 2.23 -22.14
N GLU A 84 -12.54 1.36 -21.21
CA GLU A 84 -12.35 1.59 -19.77
C GLU A 84 -10.88 1.60 -19.41
N LEU A 85 -10.10 0.65 -19.91
CA LEU A 85 -8.65 0.62 -19.72
C LEU A 85 -7.98 1.90 -20.24
N LYS A 86 -8.41 2.38 -21.42
CA LYS A 86 -7.95 3.65 -21.98
C LYS A 86 -8.30 4.84 -21.06
N SER A 87 -9.51 4.86 -20.51
CA SER A 87 -9.95 5.88 -19.57
C SER A 87 -9.13 5.86 -18.27
N ILE A 88 -8.86 4.67 -17.73
CA ILE A 88 -8.01 4.48 -16.54
C ILE A 88 -6.60 5.02 -16.78
N PHE A 89 -5.93 4.65 -17.87
CA PHE A 89 -4.61 5.18 -18.18
C PHE A 89 -4.61 6.69 -18.43
N SER A 90 -5.68 7.23 -19.01
CA SER A 90 -5.84 8.68 -19.19
C SER A 90 -5.99 9.39 -17.83
N ALA A 91 -6.77 8.82 -16.89
CA ALA A 91 -6.91 9.35 -15.55
C ALA A 91 -5.58 9.29 -14.77
N LEU A 92 -4.83 8.19 -14.87
CA LEU A 92 -3.51 8.04 -14.25
C LEU A 92 -2.51 9.08 -14.75
N GLU A 93 -2.59 9.48 -16.03
CA GLU A 93 -1.74 10.55 -16.59
C GLU A 93 -1.97 11.89 -15.91
N THR A 94 -3.21 12.20 -15.52
CA THR A 94 -3.56 13.46 -14.87
C THR A 94 -3.11 13.54 -13.41
N LEU A 95 -2.86 12.40 -12.76
CA LEU A 95 -2.44 12.36 -11.37
C LEU A 95 -1.00 12.87 -11.20
N THR A 96 -0.79 13.61 -10.12
CA THR A 96 0.53 14.03 -9.65
C THR A 96 0.73 13.50 -8.23
N VAL A 97 1.97 13.34 -7.80
CA VAL A 97 2.28 12.84 -6.45
C VAL A 97 1.68 13.75 -5.37
N GLN A 98 1.63 15.06 -5.64
CA GLN A 98 1.07 16.07 -4.74
C GLN A 98 -0.47 16.03 -4.66
N SER A 99 -1.14 15.49 -5.69
CA SER A 99 -2.61 15.36 -5.71
C SER A 99 -3.11 14.03 -5.13
N LEU A 100 -2.20 13.12 -4.75
CA LEU A 100 -2.59 11.84 -4.13
C LEU A 100 -3.03 12.05 -2.67
N PRO A 101 -3.99 11.26 -2.17
CA PRO A 101 -4.38 11.32 -0.76
C PRO A 101 -3.22 10.89 0.14
N GLU A 102 -3.32 11.20 1.43
CA GLU A 102 -2.37 10.72 2.45
C GLU A 102 -2.30 9.19 2.45
N PRO A 103 -1.11 8.60 2.71
CA PRO A 103 -0.99 7.16 2.77
C PRO A 103 -1.75 6.61 3.97
N LEU A 104 -2.32 5.42 3.81
CA LEU A 104 -2.91 4.68 4.92
C LEU A 104 -1.88 4.44 6.03
N PRO A 105 -2.31 4.44 7.30
CA PRO A 105 -1.46 4.00 8.39
C PRO A 105 -1.08 2.53 8.20
N PRO A 106 0.09 2.09 8.73
CA PRO A 106 0.48 0.68 8.71
C PRO A 106 -0.58 -0.20 9.35
N LEU A 107 -1.00 -1.28 8.66
CA LEU A 107 -2.02 -2.20 9.18
C LEU A 107 -1.47 -3.21 10.21
N ALA A 108 -0.15 -3.31 10.31
CA ALA A 108 0.53 -4.14 11.30
C ALA A 108 1.70 -3.36 11.90
N ALA A 109 2.04 -3.69 13.14
CA ALA A 109 3.24 -3.19 13.78
C ALA A 109 4.48 -3.66 13.00
N THR A 110 5.45 -2.76 12.86
CA THR A 110 6.75 -3.09 12.27
C THR A 110 7.51 -4.05 13.20
N PRO A 111 8.40 -4.90 12.67
CA PRO A 111 9.26 -5.76 13.49
C PRO A 111 10.06 -4.96 14.53
N GLU A 112 10.46 -3.75 14.20
CA GLU A 112 11.17 -2.83 15.10
C GLU A 112 10.29 -2.41 16.28
N GLN A 113 9.04 -2.00 16.00
CA GLN A 113 8.06 -1.68 17.04
C GLN A 113 7.77 -2.88 17.94
N LEU A 114 7.65 -4.09 17.37
CA LEU A 114 7.44 -5.31 18.13
C LEU A 114 8.66 -5.67 19.01
N ARG A 115 9.89 -5.50 18.49
CA ARG A 115 11.12 -5.69 19.28
C ARG A 115 11.20 -4.71 20.43
N GLU A 116 10.87 -3.45 20.19
CA GLU A 116 10.85 -2.42 21.24
C GLU A 116 9.77 -2.71 22.30
N GLU A 117 8.58 -3.14 21.89
CA GLU A 117 7.50 -3.53 22.81
C GLU A 117 7.90 -4.75 23.65
N LEU A 118 8.55 -5.75 23.05
CA LEU A 118 9.08 -6.92 23.77
C LEU A 118 10.21 -6.54 24.74
N ALA A 119 11.10 -5.63 24.35
CA ALA A 119 12.15 -5.11 25.22
C ALA A 119 11.56 -4.39 26.45
N ARG A 120 10.51 -3.57 26.25
CA ARG A 120 9.80 -2.92 27.37
C ARG A 120 9.15 -3.94 28.31
N ARG A 121 8.46 -4.94 27.77
CA ARG A 121 7.80 -5.99 28.57
C ARG A 121 8.75 -6.90 29.35
N THR A 122 9.99 -7.04 28.91
CA THR A 122 11.01 -7.83 29.63
C THR A 122 11.55 -7.07 30.83
N VAL A 123 11.79 -5.76 30.69
CA VAL A 123 12.20 -4.88 31.81
C VAL A 123 11.12 -4.81 32.90
N ASP A 124 9.84 -4.67 32.53
CA ASP A 124 8.75 -4.61 33.52
C ASP A 124 8.59 -5.92 34.31
N LYS A 125 8.89 -7.07 33.71
CA LYS A 125 8.83 -8.38 34.39
C LYS A 125 10.00 -8.63 35.35
N GLU A 126 11.16 -8.04 35.10
CA GLU A 126 12.32 -8.15 36.00
C GLU A 126 12.20 -7.22 37.21
N THR A 127 11.33 -6.20 37.16
CA THR A 127 11.15 -5.23 38.25
C THR A 127 10.11 -5.68 39.31
N GLU A 128 9.32 -6.74 39.05
CA GLU A 128 8.39 -7.34 40.03
C GLU A 128 9.04 -8.44 40.90
N GLY A 129 10.33 -8.73 40.71
CA GLY A 129 11.07 -9.71 41.50
C GLY A 129 12.46 -9.21 41.88
N HIS A 130 12.62 -8.83 43.16
CA HIS A 130 13.84 -8.28 43.78
C HIS A 130 14.13 -6.81 43.48
N GLY A 131 13.99 -5.98 44.52
CA GLY A 131 14.63 -4.67 44.54
C GLY A 131 16.14 -4.83 44.65
N ASP A 132 16.85 -4.02 43.87
CA ASP A 132 17.99 -3.22 44.32
C ASP A 132 18.28 -2.12 43.28
N GLU A 133 18.72 -0.98 43.78
CA GLU A 133 18.89 0.30 43.09
C GLU A 133 20.14 0.38 42.18
N GLU A 134 20.12 1.41 41.32
CA GLU A 134 21.24 2.02 40.57
C GLU A 134 21.85 1.18 39.42
N THR A 135 21.82 1.62 38.16
CA THR A 135 22.66 2.73 37.70
C THR A 135 22.20 3.28 36.34
N ALA A 136 22.37 4.59 36.23
CA ALA A 136 22.21 5.54 35.13
C ALA A 136 22.41 5.07 33.67
N SER A 137 21.50 5.58 32.83
CA SER A 137 21.76 6.47 31.70
C SER A 137 22.94 6.16 30.77
N GLU A 138 22.63 5.66 29.58
CA GLU A 138 23.32 6.12 28.36
C GLU A 138 22.34 6.10 27.17
N LEU A 139 21.68 7.24 26.95
CA LEU A 139 20.99 7.59 25.71
C LEU A 139 22.03 8.23 24.77
N ALA A 140 22.35 7.57 23.65
CA ALA A 140 22.67 8.21 22.35
C ALA A 140 23.15 7.16 21.32
N PRO A 141 23.08 7.42 20.01
CA PRO A 141 22.19 8.33 19.29
C PRO A 141 21.42 7.61 18.17
N LEU A 142 20.27 8.20 17.85
CA LEU A 142 19.62 8.24 16.53
C LEU A 142 20.47 7.68 15.37
N ALA A 143 20.29 6.40 15.06
CA ALA A 143 20.77 5.82 13.82
C ALA A 143 19.86 6.30 12.68
N GLU A 144 20.19 7.49 12.19
CA GLU A 144 20.16 7.87 10.78
C GLU A 144 18.87 7.51 10.03
N ALA A 145 17.83 8.29 10.31
CA ALA A 145 16.90 8.68 9.26
C ALA A 145 17.68 9.46 8.20
N LYS A 146 18.40 8.75 7.34
CA LYS A 146 19.11 9.29 6.19
C LYS A 146 18.05 9.65 5.16
N THR A 147 17.42 10.80 5.38
CA THR A 147 16.47 11.43 4.48
C THR A 147 17.22 11.93 3.25
N ILE A 148 17.61 11.00 2.38
CA ILE A 148 17.59 11.35 0.97
C ILE A 148 16.11 11.49 0.68
N ALA A 149 15.65 12.72 0.49
CA ALA A 149 14.33 12.98 -0.05
C ALA A 149 14.32 12.40 -1.46
N GLU A 150 14.16 11.09 -1.57
CA GLU A 150 13.94 10.40 -2.82
C GLU A 150 12.66 11.02 -3.39
N GLU A 151 12.83 11.78 -4.46
CA GLU A 151 11.72 12.35 -5.20
C GLU A 151 10.81 11.18 -5.58
N LEU A 152 9.60 11.16 -4.99
CA LEU A 152 8.63 10.13 -5.24
C LEU A 152 8.24 10.19 -6.72
N VAL A 153 8.74 9.26 -7.52
CA VAL A 153 8.37 9.13 -8.93
C VAL A 153 7.11 8.28 -9.04
N PHE A 154 6.14 8.71 -9.85
CA PHE A 154 4.94 7.93 -10.16
C PHE A 154 5.02 7.35 -11.58
N ASP A 155 5.08 6.02 -11.68
CA ASP A 155 5.06 5.28 -12.95
C ASP A 155 3.62 5.14 -13.44
N LYS A 156 3.26 5.99 -14.39
CA LYS A 156 1.91 6.12 -14.98
C LYS A 156 1.64 5.11 -16.10
N ASP A 157 2.70 4.48 -16.61
CA ASP A 157 2.62 3.54 -17.72
C ASP A 157 2.41 2.11 -17.25
N THR A 158 2.70 1.81 -15.98
CA THR A 158 2.46 0.49 -15.38
C THR A 158 1.20 0.49 -14.51
N LEU A 159 0.27 -0.41 -14.81
CA LEU A 159 -0.89 -0.72 -13.99
C LEU A 159 -0.83 -2.18 -13.57
N TYR A 160 -0.87 -2.46 -12.27
CA TYR A 160 -1.16 -3.81 -11.80
C TYR A 160 -2.66 -4.02 -11.69
N VAL A 161 -3.14 -5.18 -12.08
CA VAL A 161 -4.53 -5.59 -11.93
C VAL A 161 -4.55 -6.71 -10.90
N ALA A 162 -5.21 -6.47 -9.77
CA ALA A 162 -5.36 -7.42 -8.68
C ALA A 162 -6.73 -8.11 -8.81
N ILE A 163 -6.73 -9.34 -9.33
CA ILE A 163 -7.95 -10.12 -9.54
C ILE A 163 -8.25 -10.92 -8.28
N GLY A 164 -9.34 -10.59 -7.62
CA GLY A 164 -9.82 -11.30 -6.43
C GLY A 164 -10.72 -12.47 -6.80
N ALA A 165 -10.25 -13.69 -6.53
CA ALA A 165 -11.02 -14.93 -6.70
C ALA A 165 -11.99 -15.15 -5.52
N THR A 166 -12.94 -16.08 -5.70
CA THR A 166 -13.99 -16.37 -4.70
C THR A 166 -13.48 -17.02 -3.42
N ASP A 167 -12.28 -17.60 -3.46
CA ASP A 167 -11.56 -18.19 -2.33
C ASP A 167 -10.69 -17.16 -1.57
N SER A 168 -10.85 -15.86 -1.87
CA SER A 168 -10.02 -14.76 -1.36
C SER A 168 -8.57 -14.75 -1.85
N THR A 169 -8.22 -15.57 -2.84
CA THR A 169 -6.92 -15.47 -3.52
C THR A 169 -6.86 -14.19 -4.37
N VAL A 170 -5.74 -13.47 -4.31
CA VAL A 170 -5.49 -12.29 -5.17
C VAL A 170 -4.37 -12.60 -6.15
N VAL A 171 -4.64 -12.47 -7.45
CA VAL A 171 -3.66 -12.68 -8.52
C VAL A 171 -3.34 -11.35 -9.20
N TYR A 172 -2.06 -11.07 -9.39
CA TYR A 172 -1.59 -9.81 -9.96
C TYR A 172 -1.14 -9.98 -11.41
N TYR A 173 -1.77 -9.23 -12.32
CA TYR A 173 -1.34 -9.08 -13.70
C TYR A 173 -0.72 -7.70 -13.90
N LYS A 174 0.45 -7.65 -14.57
CA LYS A 174 1.06 -6.39 -14.97
C LYS A 174 0.57 -5.99 -16.36
N LEU A 175 -0.09 -4.85 -16.44
CA LEU A 175 -0.42 -4.18 -17.70
C LEU A 175 0.51 -2.99 -17.91
N SER A 176 0.89 -2.75 -19.15
CA SER A 176 1.67 -1.59 -19.54
C SER A 176 0.95 -0.83 -20.63
N ARG A 177 1.02 0.50 -20.59
CA ARG A 177 0.43 1.37 -21.60
C ARG A 177 1.15 1.15 -22.94
N GLY A 178 0.38 0.83 -23.98
CA GLY A 178 0.88 0.66 -25.34
C GLY A 178 1.43 -0.74 -25.66
N ILE A 179 2.01 -0.88 -26.84
CA ILE A 179 2.58 -2.14 -27.32
C ILE A 179 4.04 -2.19 -26.88
N LYS A 180 4.33 -2.97 -25.84
CA LYS A 180 5.71 -3.33 -25.54
C LYS A 180 6.11 -4.46 -26.49
N LYS A 181 7.09 -4.21 -27.38
CA LYS A 181 7.66 -5.30 -28.19
C LYS A 181 8.10 -6.41 -27.22
N PRO A 182 7.74 -7.68 -27.46
CA PRO A 182 8.34 -8.77 -26.70
C PRO A 182 9.86 -8.62 -26.84
N ALA A 183 10.57 -8.64 -25.72
CA ALA A 183 12.02 -8.73 -25.77
C ALA A 183 12.35 -10.04 -26.51
N ASP A 184 13.24 -9.98 -27.50
CA ASP A 184 13.72 -11.17 -28.20
C ASP A 184 14.12 -12.20 -27.14
N ILE A 185 13.40 -13.33 -27.14
CA ILE A 185 13.76 -14.49 -26.35
C ILE A 185 15.14 -14.90 -26.88
N PRO A 186 16.19 -14.95 -26.06
CA PRO A 186 17.49 -15.39 -26.54
C PRO A 186 17.34 -16.80 -27.09
N ASP A 187 17.63 -16.95 -28.38
CA ASP A 187 17.70 -18.25 -29.04
C ASP A 187 18.87 -19.03 -28.40
N GLU A 188 18.55 -20.11 -27.67
CA GLU A 188 19.52 -21.16 -27.32
C GLU A 188 19.89 -22.00 -28.55
#